data_AF-A0A2E0RTW0-F1
#
_entry.id   AF-A0A2E0RTW0-F1
#
_cell.length_a   1.000
_cell.length_b   1.000
_cell.length_c   1.000
_cell.angle_alpha   90.00
_cell.angle_beta   90.00
_cell.angle_gamma   90.00
#
_symmetry.space_group_name_H-M   'P 1'
#
loop_
_entity.id
_entity.type
_entity.pdbx_description
1 polymer ?
#
loop_
_entity_poly.entity_id
_entity_poly.type
_entity_poly.pdbx_seq_one_letter_code
_entity_poly.pdbx_strand_id
1 'polypeptide(L)'
;MHKVVDRAQHRPASPNAALTGSGEHRRRKLSVNITPVERIGRIVIGLAAAIAGIVLLVSASSSLAAALEVLLIAAGLDLLVTGAIGHCPLYQRLGYVPPSLGGRP
;
A
#
# COMPACT_ATOMS: atom_id res chain seq x y z
N MET A 1 -6.82 -70.61 21.08
CA MET A 1 -7.48 -70.41 19.76
C MET A 1 -8.37 -69.18 19.86
N HIS A 2 -7.99 -68.09 19.20
CA HIS A 2 -8.84 -67.01 18.64
C HIS A 2 -7.90 -65.90 18.16
N LYS A 3 -7.42 -66.03 16.92
CA LYS A 3 -6.67 -64.97 16.23
C LYS A 3 -7.66 -63.91 15.78
N VAL A 4 -7.29 -62.68 16.09
CA VAL A 4 -7.94 -61.42 15.74
C VAL A 4 -8.13 -61.32 14.23
N VAL A 5 -9.33 -60.88 13.87
CA VAL A 5 -9.87 -60.61 12.55
C VAL A 5 -8.97 -59.66 11.76
N ASP A 6 -8.39 -60.17 10.68
CA ASP A 6 -7.70 -59.42 9.63
C ASP A 6 -8.76 -58.84 8.68
N ARG A 7 -9.02 -57.53 8.76
CA ARG A 7 -9.95 -56.82 7.88
C ARG A 7 -9.34 -55.50 7.42
N ALA A 8 -8.83 -55.55 6.18
CA ALA A 8 -8.98 -54.52 5.16
C ALA A 8 -8.79 -53.06 5.60
N GLN A 9 -7.56 -52.55 5.51
CA GLN A 9 -7.30 -51.11 5.36
C GLN A 9 -6.29 -50.83 4.25
N HIS A 10 -6.58 -51.32 3.04
CA HIS A 10 -6.16 -50.63 1.82
C HIS A 10 -7.16 -49.50 1.54
N ARG A 11 -6.80 -48.27 1.91
CA ARG A 11 -7.43 -47.06 1.35
C ARG A 11 -6.32 -46.22 0.71
N PRO A 12 -6.27 -46.10 -0.63
CA PRO A 12 -5.42 -45.09 -1.26
C PRO A 12 -5.91 -43.69 -0.88
N ALA A 13 -4.97 -42.82 -0.50
CA ALA A 13 -5.24 -41.42 -0.24
C ALA A 13 -5.89 -40.77 -1.47
N SER A 14 -6.99 -40.06 -1.21
CA SER A 14 -7.87 -39.44 -2.19
C SER A 14 -7.14 -38.43 -3.10
N PRO A 15 -7.40 -38.39 -4.42
CA PRO A 15 -6.75 -37.47 -5.39
C PRO A 15 -7.22 -36.00 -5.29
N ASN A 16 -7.88 -35.60 -4.21
CA ASN A 16 -8.45 -34.26 -4.06
C ASN A 16 -7.46 -33.20 -3.51
N ALA A 17 -6.16 -33.51 -3.45
CA ALA A 17 -5.11 -32.57 -3.03
C ALA A 17 -4.77 -31.50 -4.10
N ALA A 18 -5.42 -31.53 -5.28
CA ALA A 18 -5.00 -30.74 -6.43
C ALA A 18 -5.93 -29.56 -6.82
N LEU A 19 -7.03 -29.28 -6.10
CA LEU A 19 -8.07 -28.36 -6.61
C LEU A 19 -8.61 -27.29 -5.64
N THR A 20 -7.85 -26.88 -4.63
CA THR A 20 -8.22 -25.69 -3.83
C THR A 20 -7.03 -24.80 -3.58
N GLY A 21 -6.93 -23.72 -4.36
CA GLY A 21 -6.03 -22.60 -4.01
C GLY A 21 -5.33 -21.87 -5.15
N SER A 22 -5.50 -22.26 -6.42
CA SER A 22 -4.90 -21.53 -7.55
C SER A 22 -5.73 -20.29 -7.95
N GLY A 23 -6.00 -19.43 -6.97
CA GLY A 23 -6.62 -18.11 -7.12
C GLY A 23 -5.86 -16.99 -6.39
N GLU A 24 -4.83 -17.33 -5.61
CA GLU A 24 -4.00 -16.37 -4.86
C GLU A 24 -2.81 -15.83 -5.69
N HIS A 25 -3.02 -15.43 -6.95
CA HIS A 25 -1.93 -14.93 -7.80
C HIS A 25 -2.23 -13.60 -8.51
N ARG A 26 -2.92 -12.66 -7.84
CA ARG A 26 -2.87 -11.23 -8.24
C ARG A 26 -3.30 -10.22 -7.16
N ARG A 27 -3.01 -10.44 -5.88
CA ARG A 27 -2.94 -9.30 -4.95
C ARG A 27 -1.50 -8.84 -4.96
N ARG A 28 -1.22 -7.85 -5.83
CA ARG A 28 0.07 -7.15 -5.89
C ARG A 28 0.54 -6.92 -4.45
N LYS A 29 1.74 -7.41 -4.15
CA LYS A 29 2.54 -6.98 -3.01
C LYS A 29 2.61 -5.44 -3.04
N LEU A 30 1.62 -4.78 -2.44
CA LEU A 30 1.72 -3.40 -1.98
C LEU A 30 2.36 -3.43 -0.58
N SER A 31 3.39 -4.27 -0.43
CA SER A 31 4.30 -4.21 0.70
C SER A 31 5.21 -3.01 0.42
N VAL A 32 4.87 -1.89 1.02
CA VAL A 32 5.85 -1.11 1.80
C VAL A 32 7.22 -0.98 1.13
N ASN A 33 7.29 -0.28 0.00
CA ASN A 33 8.56 0.27 -0.47
C ASN A 33 8.33 1.58 -1.24
N ILE A 34 7.74 2.58 -0.58
CA ILE A 34 8.12 3.95 -0.94
C ILE A 34 9.57 4.07 -0.50
N THR A 35 10.47 4.24 -1.46
CA THR A 35 11.88 4.43 -1.11
C THR A 35 12.02 5.75 -0.37
N PRO A 36 12.94 5.88 0.62
CA PRO A 36 13.20 7.16 1.29
C PRO A 36 13.47 8.29 0.30
N VAL A 37 14.06 7.96 -0.85
CA VAL A 37 14.32 8.88 -1.95
C VAL A 37 13.03 9.38 -2.59
N GLU A 38 12.06 8.52 -2.87
CA GLU A 38 10.77 8.94 -3.42
C GLU A 38 10.00 9.84 -2.44
N ARG A 39 10.09 9.53 -1.13
CA ARG A 39 9.50 10.36 -0.08
C ARG A 39 10.11 11.76 -0.05
N ILE A 40 11.44 11.85 -0.02
CA ILE A 40 12.16 13.12 -0.02
C ILE A 40 11.88 13.89 -1.31
N GLY A 41 11.85 13.19 -2.45
CA GLY A 41 11.51 13.77 -3.74
C GLY A 41 10.14 14.44 -3.73
N ARG A 42 9.10 13.75 -3.23
CA ARG A 42 7.75 14.31 -3.11
C ARG A 42 7.69 15.54 -2.19
N ILE A 43 8.37 15.50 -1.05
CA ILE A 43 8.43 16.63 -0.11
C ILE A 43 9.12 17.84 -0.76
N VAL A 44 10.30 17.63 -1.36
CA VAL A 44 11.11 18.70 -1.97
C VAL A 44 10.38 19.30 -3.17
N ILE A 45 9.86 18.48 -4.07
CA ILE A 45 9.11 18.94 -5.25
C ILE A 45 7.81 19.62 -4.83
N GLY A 46 7.10 19.06 -3.85
CA GLY A 46 5.85 19.65 -3.35
C GLY A 46 6.08 21.02 -2.70
N LEU A 47 7.12 21.15 -1.88
CA LEU A 47 7.51 22.42 -1.28
C LEU A 47 7.92 23.44 -2.35
N ALA A 48 8.75 23.04 -3.30
CA ALA A 48 9.20 23.89 -4.39
C ALA A 48 8.03 24.39 -5.25
N ALA A 49 7.09 23.51 -5.59
CA ALA A 49 5.89 23.85 -6.35
C ALA A 49 4.99 24.83 -5.58
N ALA A 50 4.79 24.62 -4.27
CA ALA A 50 4.01 25.53 -3.44
C ALA A 50 4.65 26.92 -3.35
N ILE A 51 5.96 27.00 -3.09
CA ILE A 51 6.69 28.28 -3.04
C ILE A 51 6.64 29.00 -4.39
N ALA A 52 6.93 28.29 -5.49
CA ALA A 52 6.89 28.86 -6.83
C ALA A 52 5.48 29.38 -7.17
N GLY A 53 4.45 28.61 -6.87
CA GLY A 53 3.06 29.03 -7.07
C GLY A 53 2.69 30.28 -6.27
N ILE A 54 3.11 30.38 -5.00
CA ILE A 54 2.89 31.58 -4.17
C ILE A 54 3.59 32.80 -4.79
N VAL A 55 4.85 32.65 -5.22
CA VAL A 55 5.62 33.75 -5.83
C VAL A 55 4.97 34.22 -7.13
N LEU A 56 4.54 33.29 -7.98
CA LEU A 56 3.85 33.60 -9.24
C LEU A 56 2.52 34.32 -8.99
N LEU A 57 1.74 33.84 -8.01
CA LEU A 57 0.42 34.39 -7.66
C LEU A 57 0.47 35.87 -7.23
N VAL A 58 1.54 36.30 -6.56
CA VAL A 58 1.73 37.71 -6.17
C VAL A 58 1.85 38.63 -7.39
N SER A 59 2.29 38.11 -8.54
CA SER A 59 2.50 38.89 -9.76
C SER A 59 1.45 38.60 -10.85
N ALA A 60 0.39 37.85 -10.52
CA ALA A 60 -0.60 37.42 -11.47
C ALA A 60 -1.45 38.60 -11.97
N SER A 61 -1.44 38.83 -13.29
CA SER A 61 -2.23 39.87 -13.95
C SER A 61 -3.47 39.32 -14.67
N SER A 62 -3.68 38.00 -14.64
CA SER A 62 -4.77 37.32 -15.33
C SER A 62 -5.49 36.35 -14.38
N SER A 63 -6.81 36.30 -14.48
CA SER A 63 -7.64 35.37 -13.70
C SER A 63 -7.32 33.91 -14.01
N LEU A 64 -6.99 33.59 -15.26
CA LEU A 64 -6.56 32.26 -15.66
C LEU A 64 -5.21 31.89 -15.03
N ALA A 65 -4.26 32.84 -14.99
CA ALA A 65 -2.96 32.63 -14.34
C ALA A 65 -3.13 32.37 -12.84
N ALA A 66 -3.92 33.21 -12.16
CA ALA A 66 -4.24 33.03 -10.76
C ALA A 66 -4.85 31.65 -10.46
N ALA A 67 -5.78 31.17 -11.31
CA ALA A 67 -6.36 29.85 -11.15
C ALA A 67 -5.32 28.73 -11.30
N LEU A 68 -4.44 28.81 -12.31
CA LEU A 68 -3.37 27.82 -12.50
C LEU A 68 -2.37 27.81 -11.35
N GLU A 69 -2.03 28.97 -10.80
CA GLU A 69 -1.10 29.10 -9.67
C GLU A 69 -1.71 28.54 -8.39
N VAL A 70 -3.00 28.78 -8.13
CA VAL A 70 -3.72 28.16 -7.00
C VAL A 70 -3.73 26.64 -7.14
N LEU A 71 -3.98 26.11 -8.34
CA LEU A 71 -3.91 24.67 -8.60
C LEU A 71 -2.49 24.12 -8.41
N LEU A 72 -1.46 24.87 -8.81
CA LEU A 72 -0.06 24.50 -8.59
C LEU A 72 0.28 24.46 -7.10
N ILE A 73 -0.17 25.43 -6.31
CA ILE A 73 -0.02 25.42 -4.85
C ILE A 73 -0.72 24.21 -4.25
N ALA A 74 -1.98 23.95 -4.65
CA ALA A 74 -2.75 22.81 -4.16
C ALA A 74 -2.08 21.47 -4.51
N ALA A 75 -1.57 21.31 -5.73
CA ALA A 75 -0.83 20.13 -6.15
C ALA A 75 0.50 19.97 -5.39
N GLY A 76 1.22 21.08 -5.14
CA GLY A 76 2.45 21.07 -4.35
C GLY A 76 2.19 20.66 -2.90
N LEU A 77 1.11 21.17 -2.30
CA LEU A 77 0.69 20.80 -0.95
C LEU A 77 0.25 19.34 -0.87
N ASP A 78 -0.54 18.84 -1.82
CA ASP A 78 -0.94 17.43 -1.89
C ASP A 78 0.29 16.50 -1.95
N LEU A 79 1.27 16.82 -2.80
CA LEU A 79 2.50 16.06 -2.92
C LEU A 79 3.35 16.11 -1.64
N LEU A 80 3.43 17.28 -1.00
CA LEU A 80 4.16 17.47 0.25
C LEU A 80 3.52 16.70 1.40
N VAL A 81 2.19 16.78 1.55
CA VAL A 81 1.44 16.04 2.58
C VAL A 81 1.56 14.53 2.33
N THR A 82 1.42 14.09 1.08
CA THR A 82 1.59 12.70 0.70
C THR A 82 3.01 12.18 0.98
N GLY A 83 4.05 12.98 0.72
CA GLY A 83 5.43 12.66 1.07
C GLY A 83 5.69 12.68 2.58
N ALA A 84 5.11 13.64 3.31
CA ALA A 84 5.29 13.78 4.75
C ALA A 84 4.72 12.59 5.53
N ILE A 85 3.56 12.07 5.12
CA ILE A 85 2.90 10.94 5.79
C ILE A 85 3.70 9.63 5.59
N GLY A 86 4.52 9.51 4.52
CA GLY A 86 5.56 8.48 4.38
C GLY A 86 5.09 7.02 4.21
N HIS A 87 3.86 6.70 4.60
CA HIS A 87 3.12 5.48 4.33
C HIS A 87 1.66 5.86 4.13
N CYS A 88 0.90 5.14 3.29
CA CYS A 88 -0.53 5.42 3.13
C CYS A 88 -1.19 5.62 4.51
N PRO A 89 -1.93 6.72 4.77
CA PRO A 89 -2.54 7.04 6.06
C PRO A 89 -3.48 5.95 6.60
N LEU A 90 -3.84 4.98 5.76
CA LEU A 90 -4.60 3.78 6.08
C LEU A 90 -3.81 2.72 6.88
N TYR A 91 -2.49 2.64 6.75
CA TYR A 91 -1.69 1.56 7.35
C TYR A 91 -1.34 1.82 8.83
N GLN A 92 -1.08 3.08 9.19
CA GLN A 92 -0.91 3.47 10.60
C GLN A 92 -2.20 3.34 11.40
N ARG A 93 -3.36 3.58 10.77
CA ARG A 93 -4.66 3.49 11.44
C ARG A 93 -5.16 2.06 11.62
N LEU A 94 -4.68 1.10 10.83
CA LEU A 94 -5.25 -0.25 10.85
C LEU A 94 -4.61 -1.17 11.89
N GLY A 95 -3.40 -0.88 12.40
CA GLY A 95 -2.79 -1.63 13.51
C GLY A 95 -2.88 -3.16 13.38
N TYR A 96 -3.01 -3.67 12.14
CA TYR A 96 -3.47 -5.03 11.91
C TYR A 96 -2.24 -5.92 11.84
N VAL A 97 -1.87 -6.44 13.00
CA VAL A 97 -1.03 -7.63 13.07
C VAL A 97 -1.96 -8.81 12.81
N PRO A 98 -1.84 -9.53 11.67
CA PRO A 98 -2.64 -10.71 11.44
C PRO A 98 -2.36 -11.74 12.56
N PRO A 99 -3.37 -12.46 13.06
CA PRO A 99 -3.20 -13.45 14.14
C PRO A 99 -2.15 -14.53 13.86
N SER A 100 -1.75 -14.72 12.59
CA SER A 100 -0.69 -15.64 12.20
C SER A 100 0.72 -15.19 12.57
N LEU A 101 0.93 -13.90 12.88
CA LEU A 101 2.21 -13.33 13.34
C LEU A 101 2.26 -13.09 14.85
N GLY A 102 1.12 -13.22 15.54
CA GLY A 102 1.05 -13.27 16.99
C GLY A 102 1.45 -14.66 17.45
N GLY A 103 2.77 -14.89 17.57
CA GLY A 103 3.31 -16.10 18.19
C GLY A 103 2.59 -16.36 19.51
N ARG A 104 2.04 -17.57 19.65
CA ARG A 104 1.57 -18.08 20.93
C ARG A 104 2.74 -18.06 21.93
N PRO A 105 2.50 -17.73 23.21
CA PRO A 105 3.55 -17.81 24.24
C PRO A 105 4.14 -19.22 24.35
#